data_AF-A0A2N3HUW7-F1
#
_entry.id   AF-A0A2N3HUW7-F1
#
_cell.length_a   1.000
_cell.length_b   1.000
_cell.length_c   1.000
_cell.angle_alpha   90.00
_cell.angle_beta   90.00
_cell.angle_gamma   90.00
#
_symmetry.space_group_name_H-M   'P 1'
#
loop_
_entity.id
_entity.type
_entity.pdbx_description
1 polymer ?
#
loop_
_entity_poly.entity_id
_entity_poly.type
_entity_poly.pdbx_seq_one_letter_code
_entity_poly.pdbx_strand_id
1 'polypeptide(L)'
;MKRIYLILIGLLCFSLTWGQEIKIDGNKFTLDNSEIWFNGINTPWHLFGDFGRTDFNSEWWTNEFAKYKQNNINLARVWIHMSGEFSPNIDATGHVSGTNDIFWDHMDHLMNVSEQNGVYLVPALFSFDITKNGYKTTEQWRKWIQSEENIQSYIDNVLIPMVKRYDNRKFILAWEICNEPEWMFENSEHGPQSFNDVQKMHAMLATAIHENCSKFVTTGSAAPKWNSPIYDSWGDKEGNMFSDEALSKSINNSKAFLDFYQYHWYPWQSEWMKSPFTMTTVEYGVDDRPVIVGESEGNDVCDKYVCQTVSQMYESAYVNGFDGVCAWKTPQNDGHGTFEKIAVATNEFYNNHPKLVYPDGSDPIAVTGVTLSESSITIEEGKSFVLTAEVIPANASDKRTKWSSANVEIASVVNGTVTAKKEGVTKIMVSSYDGSYVAECNVIVEKRDITSSTITLDFNYSGVGDQYWFTTDDIANINSWSLEELTVNGVDYTNKWSNSMPAKVNGGYTISFKSKNSWGTVQIKAAARAVTVSNGVLTNNTLKLFPNPSNKKVTVSGIENAELVQIIASSGQMVFERNVKNQSELTISVEELTKGIYLVKLVGVDGKSVTKKLIVQ
;
A
#
# COMPACT_ATOMS: atom_id res chain seq x y z
N MET A 1 6.16 -30.86 54.10
CA MET A 1 6.11 -32.00 53.15
C MET A 1 4.72 -31.96 52.51
N LYS A 2 4.49 -31.79 51.20
CA LYS A 2 5.20 -32.19 49.99
C LYS A 2 5.10 -31.06 48.94
N ARG A 3 6.20 -30.76 48.24
CA ARG A 3 6.19 -29.93 47.01
C ARG A 3 5.83 -30.84 45.84
N ILE A 4 4.83 -30.47 45.05
CA ILE A 4 4.52 -31.09 43.76
C ILE A 4 5.31 -30.33 42.70
N TYR A 5 6.26 -31.01 42.06
CA TYR A 5 6.94 -30.53 40.87
C TYR A 5 6.06 -30.85 39.66
N LEU A 6 5.52 -29.82 39.00
CA LEU A 6 5.00 -29.92 37.64
C LEU A 6 6.19 -29.80 36.70
N ILE A 7 6.58 -30.93 36.10
CA ILE A 7 7.54 -30.99 35.00
C ILE A 7 6.77 -30.55 33.75
N LEU A 8 7.00 -29.31 33.29
CA LEU A 8 6.67 -28.93 31.92
C LEU A 8 7.66 -29.64 30.99
N ILE A 9 7.20 -30.68 30.32
CA ILE A 9 7.88 -31.21 29.13
C ILE A 9 7.61 -30.19 28.02
N GLY A 10 8.57 -29.31 27.78
CA GLY A 10 8.60 -28.51 26.57
C GLY A 10 8.83 -29.45 25.39
N LEU A 11 7.75 -29.82 24.71
CA LEU A 11 7.81 -30.28 23.32
C LEU A 11 8.30 -29.09 22.50
N LEU A 12 9.62 -29.03 22.30
CA LEU A 12 10.21 -28.32 21.16
C LEU A 12 9.68 -29.02 19.91
N CYS A 13 8.50 -28.62 19.46
CA CYS A 13 8.11 -28.80 18.07
C CYS A 13 9.12 -28.01 17.26
N PHE A 14 10.14 -28.69 16.74
CA PHE A 14 10.80 -28.24 15.52
C PHE A 14 9.68 -28.20 14.48
N SER A 15 9.10 -27.03 14.24
CA SER A 15 8.37 -26.78 13.02
C SER A 15 9.40 -26.88 11.90
N LEU A 16 9.55 -28.07 11.33
CA LEU A 16 10.07 -28.19 9.98
C LEU A 16 9.22 -27.24 9.15
N THR A 17 9.80 -26.14 8.71
CA THR A 17 9.16 -25.24 7.77
C THR A 17 9.16 -25.96 6.44
N TRP A 18 8.03 -26.55 6.06
CA TRP A 18 7.86 -27.17 4.75
C TRP A 18 7.94 -26.05 3.70
N GLY A 19 8.91 -26.17 2.80
CA GLY A 19 9.30 -25.12 1.87
C GLY A 19 8.62 -25.34 0.54
N GLN A 20 7.53 -24.61 0.28
CA GLN A 20 6.89 -24.52 -1.04
C GLN A 20 7.73 -23.77 -2.09
N GLU A 21 9.06 -23.74 -1.95
CA GLU A 21 9.96 -22.96 -2.79
C GLU A 21 10.63 -23.86 -3.83
N ILE A 22 10.41 -23.54 -5.11
CA ILE A 22 11.07 -24.23 -6.22
C ILE A 22 12.53 -23.83 -6.26
N LYS A 23 13.40 -24.82 -6.46
CA LYS A 23 14.84 -24.65 -6.67
C LYS A 23 15.26 -25.29 -7.97
N ILE A 24 16.41 -24.88 -8.48
CA ILE A 24 17.10 -25.58 -9.57
C ILE A 24 18.24 -26.39 -8.95
N ASP A 25 18.26 -27.70 -9.22
CA ASP A 25 19.35 -28.62 -8.87
C ASP A 25 19.85 -29.28 -10.15
N GLY A 26 21.05 -28.89 -10.60
CA GLY A 26 21.54 -29.24 -11.93
C GLY A 26 20.62 -28.72 -13.03
N ASN A 27 20.10 -29.63 -13.85
CA ASN A 27 19.17 -29.34 -14.94
C ASN A 27 17.70 -29.57 -14.58
N LYS A 28 17.35 -29.74 -13.28
CA LYS A 28 15.99 -30.04 -12.85
C LYS A 28 15.43 -29.01 -11.89
N PHE A 29 14.12 -28.80 -11.97
CA PHE A 29 13.37 -28.14 -10.91
C PHE A 29 13.09 -29.11 -9.77
N THR A 30 13.22 -28.64 -8.54
CA THR A 30 12.95 -29.42 -7.33
C THR A 30 12.10 -28.65 -6.33
N LEU A 31 11.27 -29.38 -5.60
CA LEU A 31 10.52 -28.94 -4.44
C LEU A 31 10.88 -29.86 -3.26
N ASP A 32 11.45 -29.29 -2.19
CA ASP A 32 11.90 -30.05 -1.02
C ASP A 32 12.79 -31.28 -1.37
N ASN A 33 13.67 -31.13 -2.37
CA ASN A 33 14.57 -32.14 -2.96
C ASN A 33 13.88 -33.25 -3.80
N SER A 34 12.59 -33.12 -4.08
CA SER A 34 11.90 -33.96 -5.04
C SER A 34 11.78 -33.24 -6.38
N GLU A 35 12.04 -33.92 -7.48
CA GLU A 35 11.80 -33.38 -8.82
C GLU A 35 10.34 -32.97 -8.97
N ILE A 36 10.11 -31.81 -9.60
CA ILE A 36 8.79 -31.35 -10.02
C ILE A 36 8.81 -31.10 -11.52
N TRP A 37 7.76 -31.53 -12.19
CA TRP A 37 7.54 -31.33 -13.61
C TRP A 37 6.33 -30.43 -13.84
N PHE A 38 6.48 -29.41 -14.67
CA PHE A 38 5.43 -28.43 -14.91
C PHE A 38 4.43 -28.91 -15.96
N ASN A 39 3.38 -29.54 -15.45
CA ASN A 39 2.17 -29.93 -16.16
C ASN A 39 1.32 -28.69 -16.45
N GLY A 40 1.79 -27.89 -17.40
CA GLY A 40 1.39 -26.51 -17.56
C GLY A 40 0.36 -26.25 -18.66
N ILE A 41 0.00 -24.98 -18.80
CA ILE A 41 -0.89 -24.46 -19.85
C ILE A 41 -0.59 -22.99 -20.13
N ASN A 42 -0.79 -22.53 -21.36
CA ASN A 42 -0.86 -21.10 -21.65
C ASN A 42 -2.26 -20.56 -21.32
N THR A 43 -2.27 -19.46 -20.59
CA THR A 43 -3.44 -18.62 -20.32
C THR A 43 -3.03 -17.20 -20.61
N PRO A 44 -2.72 -16.93 -21.90
CA PRO A 44 -1.95 -15.76 -22.25
C PRO A 44 -2.77 -14.49 -21.95
N TRP A 45 -4.10 -14.57 -22.05
CA TRP A 45 -5.06 -13.56 -21.61
C TRP A 45 -6.49 -14.14 -21.49
N HIS A 46 -7.39 -13.40 -20.84
CA HIS A 46 -8.84 -13.39 -21.05
C HIS A 46 -9.22 -12.40 -22.14
N LEU A 47 -8.84 -11.13 -21.94
CA LEU A 47 -8.95 -10.04 -22.90
C LEU A 47 -7.54 -9.57 -23.25
N PHE A 48 -7.26 -9.39 -24.53
CA PHE A 48 -5.95 -8.90 -24.97
C PHE A 48 -5.58 -7.60 -24.21
N GLY A 49 -4.49 -7.64 -23.44
CA GLY A 49 -4.04 -6.60 -22.52
C GLY A 49 -4.86 -6.50 -21.22
N ASP A 50 -5.04 -7.59 -20.48
CA ASP A 50 -5.91 -7.65 -19.29
C ASP A 50 -5.52 -6.71 -18.14
N PHE A 51 -4.23 -6.54 -17.87
CA PHE A 51 -3.78 -5.88 -16.65
C PHE A 51 -3.69 -4.36 -16.84
N GLY A 52 -4.42 -3.60 -16.00
CA GLY A 52 -4.51 -2.14 -16.09
C GLY A 52 -5.67 -1.58 -16.94
N ARG A 53 -6.59 -2.42 -17.43
CA ARG A 53 -7.80 -1.99 -18.18
C ARG A 53 -9.04 -1.84 -17.29
N THR A 54 -9.96 -0.94 -17.60
CA THR A 54 -11.14 -0.68 -16.74
C THR A 54 -12.19 -1.80 -16.72
N ASP A 55 -12.16 -2.70 -17.69
CA ASP A 55 -13.09 -3.82 -17.87
C ASP A 55 -12.43 -5.19 -17.58
N PHE A 56 -11.43 -5.22 -16.69
CA PHE A 56 -10.81 -6.46 -16.20
C PHE A 56 -11.85 -7.37 -15.54
N ASN A 57 -11.82 -8.66 -15.89
CA ASN A 57 -12.77 -9.64 -15.36
C ASN A 57 -12.09 -10.56 -14.33
N SER A 58 -12.12 -10.15 -13.06
CA SER A 58 -11.56 -10.93 -11.95
C SER A 58 -12.25 -12.28 -11.76
N GLU A 59 -13.56 -12.36 -11.98
CA GLU A 59 -14.33 -13.60 -11.85
C GLU A 59 -13.88 -14.66 -12.88
N TRP A 60 -13.59 -14.24 -14.11
CA TRP A 60 -13.05 -15.14 -15.13
C TRP A 60 -11.74 -15.76 -14.67
N TRP A 61 -10.78 -14.96 -14.20
CA TRP A 61 -9.48 -15.45 -13.71
C TRP A 61 -9.64 -16.41 -12.52
N THR A 62 -10.55 -16.11 -11.59
CA THR A 62 -10.88 -16.99 -10.47
C THR A 62 -11.39 -18.35 -10.95
N ASN A 63 -12.38 -18.35 -11.85
CA ASN A 63 -12.98 -19.56 -12.37
C ASN A 63 -12.00 -20.36 -13.23
N GLU A 64 -11.16 -19.68 -13.98
CA GLU A 64 -10.20 -20.29 -14.89
C GLU A 64 -9.10 -21.04 -14.11
N PHE A 65 -8.52 -20.43 -13.06
CA PHE A 65 -7.54 -21.11 -12.21
C PHE A 65 -8.15 -22.25 -11.37
N ALA A 66 -9.44 -22.15 -11.01
CA ALA A 66 -10.15 -23.26 -10.38
C ALA A 66 -10.24 -24.49 -11.29
N LYS A 67 -10.42 -24.30 -12.61
CA LYS A 67 -10.37 -25.40 -13.58
C LYS A 67 -8.99 -26.05 -13.63
N TYR A 68 -7.91 -25.27 -13.48
CA TYR A 68 -6.54 -25.79 -13.55
C TYR A 68 -6.26 -26.75 -12.40
N LYS A 69 -6.62 -26.35 -11.17
CA LYS A 69 -6.58 -27.25 -10.01
C LYS A 69 -7.39 -28.53 -10.21
N GLN A 70 -8.61 -28.41 -10.76
CA GLN A 70 -9.48 -29.57 -11.00
C GLN A 70 -8.95 -30.54 -12.06
N ASN A 71 -7.99 -30.11 -12.89
CA ASN A 71 -7.45 -30.89 -14.00
C ASN A 71 -5.94 -31.12 -13.85
N ASN A 72 -5.41 -31.07 -12.62
CA ASN A 72 -4.02 -31.36 -12.29
C ASN A 72 -2.99 -30.52 -13.07
N ILE A 73 -3.38 -29.29 -13.44
CA ILE A 73 -2.49 -28.30 -14.04
C ILE A 73 -1.79 -27.57 -12.90
N ASN A 74 -0.46 -27.59 -12.90
CA ASN A 74 0.35 -26.98 -11.83
C ASN A 74 1.12 -25.73 -12.29
N LEU A 75 1.08 -25.35 -13.57
CA LEU A 75 1.71 -24.14 -14.11
C LEU A 75 0.79 -23.42 -15.09
N ALA A 76 0.70 -22.10 -14.98
CA ALA A 76 0.06 -21.24 -15.96
C ALA A 76 1.02 -20.15 -16.44
N ARG A 77 1.18 -20.04 -17.75
CA ARG A 77 1.91 -18.94 -18.40
C ARG A 77 0.93 -17.83 -18.82
N VAL A 78 1.16 -16.60 -18.37
CA VAL A 78 0.21 -15.47 -18.51
C VAL A 78 0.94 -14.22 -18.99
N TRP A 79 0.40 -13.51 -19.99
CA TRP A 79 1.02 -12.27 -20.47
C TRP A 79 0.50 -11.06 -19.69
N ILE A 80 1.40 -10.13 -19.34
CA ILE A 80 1.11 -9.02 -18.42
C ILE A 80 0.93 -7.69 -19.15
N HIS A 81 2.01 -7.12 -19.70
CA HIS A 81 1.94 -5.84 -20.43
C HIS A 81 1.61 -6.05 -21.91
N MET A 82 1.95 -7.21 -22.48
CA MET A 82 1.67 -7.56 -23.89
C MET A 82 2.21 -6.49 -24.86
N SER A 83 1.32 -5.80 -25.58
CA SER A 83 1.63 -4.68 -26.48
C SER A 83 1.88 -3.34 -25.77
N GLY A 84 1.69 -3.29 -24.45
CA GLY A 84 1.87 -2.09 -23.63
C GLY A 84 0.85 -0.98 -23.92
N GLU A 85 -0.38 -1.32 -24.32
CA GLU A 85 -1.45 -0.34 -24.58
C GLU A 85 -2.17 0.14 -23.31
N PHE A 86 -2.26 -0.71 -22.28
CA PHE A 86 -3.00 -0.41 -21.05
C PHE A 86 -2.09 -0.16 -19.85
N SER A 87 -0.96 -0.88 -19.78
CA SER A 87 0.05 -0.75 -18.74
C SER A 87 1.38 -1.27 -19.29
N PRO A 88 2.52 -0.62 -18.99
CA PRO A 88 2.68 0.56 -18.14
C PRO A 88 2.43 1.90 -18.86
N ASN A 89 2.46 3.00 -18.09
CA ASN A 89 2.33 4.37 -18.61
C ASN A 89 3.64 4.82 -19.28
N ILE A 90 3.57 5.09 -20.58
CA ILE A 90 4.70 5.53 -21.40
C ILE A 90 4.42 6.86 -22.10
N ASP A 91 5.39 7.76 -22.12
CA ASP A 91 5.26 9.06 -22.78
C ASP A 91 5.80 9.07 -24.22
N ALA A 92 5.65 10.20 -24.92
CA ALA A 92 6.05 10.34 -26.32
C ALA A 92 7.56 10.15 -26.58
N THR A 93 8.41 10.24 -25.55
CA THR A 93 9.86 10.05 -25.62
C THR A 93 10.29 8.60 -25.40
N GLY A 94 9.37 7.75 -24.94
CA GLY A 94 9.63 6.38 -24.55
C GLY A 94 9.94 6.21 -23.07
N HIS A 95 9.80 7.27 -22.26
CA HIS A 95 10.01 7.19 -20.81
C HIS A 95 8.79 6.57 -20.12
N VAL A 96 9.03 5.60 -19.24
CA VAL A 96 8.01 4.91 -18.44
C VAL A 96 7.94 5.52 -17.05
N SER A 97 6.77 6.02 -16.67
CA SER A 97 6.56 6.74 -15.40
C SER A 97 5.95 5.88 -14.28
N GLY A 98 5.54 4.65 -14.59
CA GLY A 98 4.88 3.74 -13.65
C GLY A 98 3.69 3.03 -14.31
N THR A 99 2.76 2.52 -13.50
CA THR A 99 1.49 1.94 -13.97
C THR A 99 0.32 2.81 -13.53
N ASN A 100 -0.88 2.52 -14.01
CA ASN A 100 -2.10 3.04 -13.37
C ASN A 100 -2.39 2.28 -12.05
N ASP A 101 -3.23 2.85 -11.18
CA ASP A 101 -3.52 2.27 -9.85
C ASP A 101 -4.20 0.89 -9.95
N ILE A 102 -5.12 0.71 -10.89
CA ILE A 102 -5.89 -0.54 -11.05
C ILE A 102 -5.04 -1.72 -11.51
N PHE A 103 -3.88 -1.47 -12.14
CA PHE A 103 -2.93 -2.53 -12.52
C PHE A 103 -2.51 -3.38 -11.31
N TRP A 104 -2.22 -2.75 -10.18
CA TRP A 104 -1.78 -3.45 -8.98
C TRP A 104 -2.87 -4.33 -8.39
N ASP A 105 -4.13 -3.87 -8.43
CA ASP A 105 -5.28 -4.67 -7.98
C ASP A 105 -5.47 -5.92 -8.86
N HIS A 106 -5.26 -5.81 -10.18
CA HIS A 106 -5.40 -6.94 -11.10
C HIS A 106 -4.25 -7.93 -10.95
N MET A 107 -3.02 -7.43 -10.82
CA MET A 107 -1.84 -8.27 -10.57
C MET A 107 -1.97 -8.98 -9.23
N ASP A 108 -2.36 -8.27 -8.17
CA ASP A 108 -2.68 -8.87 -6.89
C ASP A 108 -3.69 -9.99 -7.10
N HIS A 109 -4.83 -9.73 -7.75
CA HIS A 109 -5.85 -10.75 -8.01
C HIS A 109 -5.28 -12.00 -8.70
N LEU A 110 -4.49 -11.86 -9.77
CA LEU A 110 -3.86 -12.99 -10.47
C LEU A 110 -2.97 -13.82 -9.53
N MET A 111 -2.11 -13.15 -8.75
CA MET A 111 -1.23 -13.85 -7.80
C MET A 111 -2.04 -14.62 -6.76
N ASN A 112 -3.29 -14.26 -6.50
CA ASN A 112 -4.13 -14.86 -5.45
C ASN A 112 -4.79 -16.11 -5.94
N VAL A 113 -5.38 -16.01 -7.14
CA VAL A 113 -6.05 -17.16 -7.75
C VAL A 113 -5.03 -18.24 -8.07
N SER A 114 -3.78 -17.88 -8.40
CA SER A 114 -2.65 -18.81 -8.51
C SER A 114 -2.37 -19.53 -7.18
N GLU A 115 -2.09 -18.80 -6.10
CA GLU A 115 -1.75 -19.41 -4.81
C GLU A 115 -2.89 -20.25 -4.21
N GLN A 116 -4.14 -19.76 -4.30
CA GLN A 116 -5.32 -20.46 -3.80
C GLN A 116 -5.54 -21.79 -4.52
N ASN A 117 -5.17 -21.85 -5.80
CA ASN A 117 -5.32 -23.04 -6.62
C ASN A 117 -4.08 -23.93 -6.66
N GLY A 118 -2.96 -23.50 -6.09
CA GLY A 118 -1.71 -24.27 -6.13
C GLY A 118 -1.13 -24.36 -7.54
N VAL A 119 -1.31 -23.31 -8.35
CA VAL A 119 -0.85 -23.25 -9.74
C VAL A 119 0.27 -22.22 -9.83
N TYR A 120 1.48 -22.64 -10.17
CA TYR A 120 2.60 -21.75 -10.39
C TYR A 120 2.34 -20.80 -11.57
N LEU A 121 2.98 -19.64 -11.56
CA LEU A 121 2.90 -18.64 -12.60
C LEU A 121 4.26 -18.42 -13.27
N VAL A 122 4.21 -18.26 -14.59
CA VAL A 122 5.23 -17.56 -15.37
C VAL A 122 4.56 -16.33 -15.99
N PRO A 123 4.64 -15.15 -15.36
CA PRO A 123 4.18 -13.92 -15.95
C PRO A 123 5.17 -13.47 -17.03
N ALA A 124 4.74 -13.47 -18.30
CA ALA A 124 5.46 -12.86 -19.41
C ALA A 124 5.21 -11.35 -19.42
N LEU A 125 6.24 -10.58 -19.09
CA LEU A 125 6.15 -9.13 -18.94
C LEU A 125 5.67 -8.49 -20.24
N PHE A 126 6.34 -8.79 -21.35
CA PHE A 126 6.03 -8.23 -22.67
C PHE A 126 5.75 -9.32 -23.69
N SER A 127 5.15 -8.96 -24.83
CA SER A 127 5.21 -9.75 -26.05
C SER A 127 5.87 -8.96 -27.17
N PHE A 128 6.29 -9.64 -28.23
CA PHE A 128 6.77 -9.03 -29.47
C PHE A 128 5.85 -7.92 -30.02
N ASP A 129 4.55 -7.99 -29.72
CA ASP A 129 3.54 -6.99 -30.10
C ASP A 129 3.86 -5.57 -29.61
N ILE A 130 4.68 -5.40 -28.58
CA ILE A 130 5.04 -4.08 -28.03
C ILE A 130 5.67 -3.13 -29.06
N THR A 131 6.29 -3.68 -30.12
CA THR A 131 6.87 -2.90 -31.22
C THR A 131 6.11 -3.04 -32.55
N LYS A 132 5.03 -3.82 -32.59
CA LYS A 132 4.27 -4.15 -33.80
C LYS A 132 3.44 -2.99 -34.29
N ASN A 133 3.42 -2.76 -35.61
CA ASN A 133 2.56 -1.77 -36.24
C ASN A 133 1.07 -2.00 -35.88
N GLY A 134 0.36 -0.90 -35.63
CA GLY A 134 -1.11 -0.91 -35.45
C GLY A 134 -1.58 -0.64 -34.02
N TYR A 135 -0.70 -0.74 -33.01
CA TYR A 135 -1.03 -0.37 -31.63
C TYR A 135 -0.77 1.12 -31.35
N LYS A 136 -1.51 1.70 -30.40
CA LYS A 136 -1.47 3.14 -30.10
C LYS A 136 -0.13 3.62 -29.55
N THR A 137 0.56 2.76 -28.80
CA THR A 137 1.81 3.07 -28.09
C THR A 137 3.07 2.56 -28.79
N THR A 138 2.92 1.99 -30.00
CA THR A 138 4.02 1.37 -30.77
C THR A 138 5.23 2.29 -30.89
N GLU A 139 5.04 3.55 -31.31
CA GLU A 139 6.16 4.47 -31.55
C GLU A 139 6.92 4.83 -30.28
N GLN A 140 6.25 4.86 -29.14
CA GLN A 140 6.86 5.10 -27.83
C GLN A 140 7.71 3.89 -27.43
N TRP A 141 7.19 2.69 -27.62
CA TRP A 141 7.88 1.44 -27.29
C TRP A 141 9.11 1.17 -28.17
N ARG A 142 9.06 1.56 -29.45
CA ARG A 142 10.24 1.54 -30.33
C ARG A 142 11.35 2.45 -29.81
N LYS A 143 11.02 3.64 -29.31
CA LYS A 143 12.00 4.54 -28.67
C LYS A 143 12.48 4.00 -27.32
N TRP A 144 11.63 3.27 -26.63
CA TRP A 144 11.97 2.67 -25.34
C TRP A 144 13.06 1.62 -25.50
N ILE A 145 12.86 0.63 -26.36
CA ILE A 145 13.83 -0.47 -26.54
C ILE A 145 15.18 -0.01 -27.11
N GLN A 146 15.18 1.11 -27.85
CA GLN A 146 16.38 1.71 -28.44
C GLN A 146 17.23 2.56 -27.47
N SER A 147 16.79 2.75 -26.22
CA SER A 147 17.45 3.63 -25.26
C SER A 147 17.60 2.97 -23.88
N GLU A 148 18.85 2.87 -23.40
CA GLU A 148 19.14 2.36 -22.05
C GLU A 148 18.46 3.18 -20.95
N GLU A 149 18.39 4.50 -21.10
CA GLU A 149 17.70 5.38 -20.15
C GLU A 149 16.20 5.08 -20.09
N ASN A 150 15.59 4.79 -21.24
CA ASN A 150 14.18 4.44 -21.29
C ASN A 150 13.93 3.04 -20.70
N ILE A 151 14.77 2.05 -21.02
CA ILE A 151 14.71 0.72 -20.39
C ILE A 151 14.84 0.86 -18.87
N GLN A 152 15.79 1.66 -18.40
CA GLN A 152 16.00 1.92 -16.97
C GLN A 152 14.77 2.57 -16.32
N SER A 153 14.06 3.46 -17.01
CA SER A 153 12.82 4.05 -16.48
C SER A 153 11.73 3.01 -16.21
N TYR A 154 11.61 1.97 -17.03
CA TYR A 154 10.70 0.83 -16.75
C TYR A 154 11.20 0.02 -15.55
N ILE A 155 12.52 -0.23 -15.50
CA ILE A 155 13.13 -0.98 -14.41
C ILE A 155 12.82 -0.32 -13.06
N ASP A 156 13.07 0.98 -12.96
CA ASP A 156 12.94 1.73 -11.71
C ASP A 156 11.47 1.95 -11.30
N ASN A 157 10.62 2.29 -12.26
CA ASN A 157 9.25 2.73 -11.97
C ASN A 157 8.22 1.59 -11.99
N VAL A 158 8.55 0.41 -12.54
CA VAL A 158 7.61 -0.71 -12.68
C VAL A 158 8.22 -2.03 -12.23
N LEU A 159 9.32 -2.46 -12.84
CA LEU A 159 9.85 -3.81 -12.63
C LEU A 159 10.31 -4.03 -11.19
N ILE A 160 11.20 -3.17 -10.66
CA ILE A 160 11.71 -3.30 -9.29
C ILE A 160 10.56 -3.25 -8.26
N PRO A 161 9.63 -2.28 -8.32
CA PRO A 161 8.44 -2.30 -7.47
C PRO A 161 7.63 -3.59 -7.56
N MET A 162 7.43 -4.11 -8.78
CA MET A 162 6.65 -5.32 -9.02
C MET A 162 7.31 -6.58 -8.45
N VAL A 163 8.58 -6.81 -8.78
CA VAL A 163 9.27 -8.03 -8.34
C VAL A 163 9.47 -8.03 -6.81
N LYS A 164 9.74 -6.88 -6.20
CA LYS A 164 9.81 -6.75 -4.73
C LYS A 164 8.45 -6.98 -4.05
N ARG A 165 7.36 -6.51 -4.66
CA ARG A 165 6.00 -6.71 -4.14
C ARG A 165 5.65 -8.19 -4.03
N TYR A 166 6.12 -8.99 -4.99
CA TYR A 166 5.73 -10.39 -5.13
C TYR A 166 6.83 -11.41 -4.82
N ASP A 167 7.98 -10.98 -4.32
CA ASP A 167 9.14 -11.86 -4.07
C ASP A 167 8.82 -13.00 -3.10
N ASN A 168 8.01 -12.72 -2.07
CA ASN A 168 7.60 -13.71 -1.08
C ASN A 168 6.47 -14.65 -1.54
N ARG A 169 5.94 -14.48 -2.76
CA ARG A 169 4.84 -15.27 -3.32
C ARG A 169 5.40 -16.57 -3.83
N LYS A 170 4.97 -17.70 -3.26
CA LYS A 170 5.60 -19.00 -3.54
C LYS A 170 5.24 -19.56 -4.91
N PHE A 171 4.05 -19.22 -5.41
CA PHE A 171 3.54 -19.70 -6.69
C PHE A 171 3.91 -18.81 -7.88
N ILE A 172 4.94 -17.97 -7.75
CA ILE A 172 5.63 -17.40 -8.92
C ILE A 172 6.86 -18.26 -9.15
N LEU A 173 6.89 -18.97 -10.28
CA LEU A 173 8.07 -19.72 -10.69
C LEU A 173 9.15 -18.78 -11.19
N ALA A 174 8.79 -17.94 -12.16
CA ALA A 174 9.72 -17.09 -12.87
C ALA A 174 9.06 -15.86 -13.46
N TRP A 175 9.86 -14.85 -13.77
CA TRP A 175 9.48 -13.74 -14.63
C TRP A 175 10.01 -14.01 -16.04
N GLU A 176 9.11 -14.07 -17.02
CA GLU A 176 9.51 -14.13 -18.41
C GLU A 176 9.63 -12.71 -18.96
N ILE A 177 10.79 -12.37 -19.52
CA ILE A 177 11.06 -11.00 -19.98
C ILE A 177 10.16 -10.63 -21.16
N CYS A 178 10.11 -11.49 -22.18
CA CYS A 178 9.35 -11.23 -23.38
C CYS A 178 8.97 -12.53 -24.07
N ASN A 179 7.72 -12.61 -24.51
CA ASN A 179 7.22 -13.62 -25.42
C ASN A 179 7.68 -13.33 -26.86
N GLU A 180 8.38 -14.29 -27.45
CA GLU A 180 8.80 -14.34 -28.85
C GLU A 180 9.53 -13.10 -29.37
N PRO A 181 10.54 -12.60 -28.63
CA PRO A 181 11.20 -11.34 -28.94
C PRO A 181 11.87 -11.31 -30.32
N GLU A 182 12.10 -12.47 -30.93
CA GLU A 182 12.75 -12.60 -32.24
C GLU A 182 11.95 -11.97 -33.38
N TRP A 183 10.61 -11.94 -33.26
CA TRP A 183 9.78 -11.26 -34.25
C TRP A 183 10.04 -9.76 -34.33
N MET A 184 10.56 -9.14 -33.27
CA MET A 184 10.88 -7.70 -33.27
C MET A 184 11.98 -7.34 -34.27
N PHE A 185 12.93 -8.24 -34.55
CA PHE A 185 14.05 -7.98 -35.46
C PHE A 185 14.04 -8.83 -36.74
N GLU A 186 13.20 -9.87 -36.80
CA GLU A 186 12.98 -10.69 -38.00
C GLU A 186 11.91 -10.09 -38.92
N ASN A 187 10.88 -9.47 -38.34
CA ASN A 187 9.72 -8.99 -39.10
C ASN A 187 9.68 -7.46 -39.16
N SER A 188 9.67 -6.94 -40.40
CA SER A 188 9.61 -5.50 -40.68
C SER A 188 8.40 -4.77 -40.06
N GLU A 189 7.33 -5.48 -39.70
CA GLU A 189 6.17 -4.86 -39.05
C GLU A 189 6.46 -4.33 -37.63
N HIS A 190 7.61 -4.71 -37.05
CA HIS A 190 8.06 -4.25 -35.74
C HIS A 190 8.94 -2.98 -35.80
N GLY A 191 9.18 -2.47 -37.03
CA GLY A 191 10.05 -1.33 -37.26
C GLY A 191 11.54 -1.72 -37.18
N PRO A 192 12.46 -0.75 -37.10
CA PRO A 192 13.88 -1.01 -37.17
C PRO A 192 14.45 -1.45 -35.82
N GLN A 193 13.88 -2.48 -35.18
CA GLN A 193 14.50 -3.01 -33.96
C GLN A 193 15.73 -3.81 -34.33
N SER A 194 16.87 -3.44 -33.72
CA SER A 194 18.08 -4.22 -33.89
C SER A 194 18.05 -5.42 -32.94
N PHE A 195 18.69 -6.50 -33.37
CA PHE A 195 18.95 -7.65 -32.50
C PHE A 195 19.62 -7.22 -31.18
N ASN A 196 20.60 -6.31 -31.26
CA ASN A 196 21.35 -5.82 -30.10
C ASN A 196 20.47 -5.07 -29.10
N ASP A 197 19.48 -4.30 -29.56
CA ASP A 197 18.55 -3.59 -28.67
C ASP A 197 17.66 -4.57 -27.91
N VAL A 198 17.17 -5.61 -28.61
CA VAL A 198 16.37 -6.68 -27.99
C VAL A 198 17.19 -7.49 -26.98
N GLN A 199 18.42 -7.88 -27.31
CA GLN A 199 19.30 -8.61 -26.40
C GLN A 199 19.67 -7.76 -25.17
N LYS A 200 19.96 -6.47 -25.38
CA LYS A 200 20.29 -5.54 -24.29
C LYS A 200 19.10 -5.32 -23.35
N MET A 201 17.89 -5.17 -23.88
CA MET A 201 16.67 -5.12 -23.07
C MET A 201 16.56 -6.35 -22.18
N HIS A 202 16.78 -7.55 -22.72
CA HIS A 202 16.77 -8.78 -21.94
C HIS A 202 17.82 -8.79 -20.84
N ALA A 203 19.06 -8.43 -21.17
CA ALA A 203 20.15 -8.42 -20.20
C ALA A 203 19.90 -7.44 -19.05
N MET A 204 19.37 -6.25 -19.34
CA MET A 204 19.05 -5.24 -18.34
C MET A 204 17.90 -5.70 -17.42
N LEU A 205 16.83 -6.25 -17.98
CA LEU A 205 15.69 -6.72 -17.21
C LEU A 205 16.06 -7.95 -16.34
N ALA A 206 16.78 -8.92 -16.90
CA ALA A 206 17.29 -10.08 -16.16
C ALA A 206 18.15 -9.65 -14.97
N THR A 207 19.10 -8.74 -15.21
CA THR A 207 19.96 -8.18 -14.15
C THR A 207 19.12 -7.54 -13.05
N ALA A 208 18.16 -6.69 -13.40
CA ALA A 208 17.33 -6.01 -12.43
C ALA A 208 16.51 -6.98 -11.57
N ILE A 209 15.99 -8.06 -12.16
CA ILE A 209 15.26 -9.10 -11.44
C ILE A 209 16.20 -9.82 -10.47
N HIS A 210 17.33 -10.34 -10.93
CA HIS A 210 18.30 -11.05 -10.07
C HIS A 210 18.88 -10.18 -8.94
N GLU A 211 18.88 -8.86 -9.09
CA GLU A 211 19.33 -7.94 -8.04
C GLU A 211 18.28 -7.64 -6.98
N ASN A 212 16.99 -7.88 -7.28
CA ASN A 212 15.88 -7.38 -6.47
C ASN A 212 14.84 -8.46 -6.12
N CYS A 213 15.02 -9.69 -6.60
CA CYS A 213 14.06 -10.78 -6.47
C CYS A 213 14.79 -12.14 -6.42
N SER A 214 14.20 -13.08 -5.68
CA SER A 214 14.62 -14.47 -5.57
C SER A 214 14.05 -15.38 -6.67
N LYS A 215 13.12 -14.87 -7.49
CA LYS A 215 12.46 -15.65 -8.55
C LYS A 215 13.34 -15.77 -9.79
N PHE A 216 13.11 -16.86 -10.52
CA PHE A 216 13.84 -17.16 -11.75
C PHE A 216 13.49 -16.19 -12.88
N VAL A 217 14.35 -16.16 -13.90
CA VAL A 217 14.19 -15.39 -15.14
C VAL A 217 14.25 -16.31 -16.35
N THR A 218 13.39 -16.07 -17.33
CA THR A 218 13.41 -16.78 -18.62
C THR A 218 12.97 -15.86 -19.78
N THR A 219 13.03 -16.40 -21.01
CA THR A 219 12.54 -15.78 -22.24
C THR A 219 11.89 -16.86 -23.09
N GLY A 220 10.63 -16.66 -23.50
CA GLY A 220 9.92 -17.58 -24.38
C GLY A 220 10.32 -17.36 -25.84
N SER A 221 11.37 -18.03 -26.32
CA SER A 221 11.83 -17.90 -27.71
C SER A 221 10.85 -18.54 -28.69
N ALA A 222 10.56 -17.87 -29.80
CA ALA A 222 9.57 -18.29 -30.80
C ALA A 222 9.83 -19.68 -31.42
N ALA A 223 11.09 -20.13 -31.37
CA ALA A 223 11.48 -21.45 -31.83
C ALA A 223 12.83 -21.89 -31.23
N PRO A 224 13.16 -23.20 -31.20
CA PRO A 224 14.43 -23.68 -30.69
C PRO A 224 15.67 -23.05 -31.36
N LYS A 225 15.55 -22.60 -32.62
CA LYS A 225 16.68 -22.07 -33.39
C LYS A 225 17.35 -20.81 -32.83
N TRP A 226 16.69 -20.11 -31.91
CA TRP A 226 17.20 -18.86 -31.31
C TRP A 226 17.69 -19.00 -29.87
N ASN A 227 17.67 -20.23 -29.35
CA ASN A 227 17.98 -20.44 -27.95
C ASN A 227 18.61 -21.84 -27.73
N SER A 228 19.28 -22.35 -28.76
CA SER A 228 19.95 -23.66 -28.76
C SER A 228 21.25 -23.60 -29.59
N PRO A 229 22.40 -24.02 -29.05
CA PRO A 229 23.72 -23.85 -29.69
C PRO A 229 23.92 -24.67 -30.97
N ILE A 230 23.12 -25.73 -31.20
CA ILE A 230 23.19 -26.49 -32.45
C ILE A 230 22.85 -25.67 -33.70
N TYR A 231 22.26 -24.49 -33.51
CA TYR A 231 21.88 -23.56 -34.57
C TYR A 231 22.84 -22.36 -34.69
N ASP A 232 23.93 -22.31 -33.91
CA ASP A 232 24.91 -21.20 -33.94
C ASP A 232 25.53 -21.01 -35.33
N SER A 233 25.56 -22.05 -36.16
CA SER A 233 26.12 -21.98 -37.52
C SER A 233 25.11 -21.52 -38.58
N TRP A 234 23.86 -21.19 -38.22
CA TRP A 234 22.81 -20.84 -39.17
C TRP A 234 22.86 -19.37 -39.58
N GLY A 235 23.45 -18.51 -38.76
CA GLY A 235 23.73 -17.12 -39.07
C GLY A 235 23.96 -16.27 -37.81
N ASP A 236 24.18 -14.97 -38.01
CA ASP A 236 24.54 -14.04 -36.94
C ASP A 236 23.36 -13.71 -35.99
N LYS A 237 22.15 -14.20 -36.29
CA LYS A 237 20.93 -13.99 -35.50
C LYS A 237 20.25 -15.31 -35.14
N GLU A 238 21.02 -16.39 -35.14
CA GLU A 238 20.58 -17.75 -34.84
C GLU A 238 21.56 -18.39 -33.85
N GLY A 239 21.12 -19.47 -33.20
CA GLY A 239 21.88 -20.09 -32.12
C GLY A 239 21.41 -19.64 -30.75
N ASN A 240 22.19 -19.87 -29.69
CA ASN A 240 21.78 -19.51 -28.34
C ASN A 240 21.94 -18.00 -28.05
N MET A 241 21.02 -17.20 -28.56
CA MET A 241 21.08 -15.73 -28.54
C MET A 241 20.89 -15.13 -27.13
N PHE A 242 20.36 -15.92 -26.20
CA PHE A 242 20.08 -15.53 -24.82
C PHE A 242 20.88 -16.35 -23.80
N SER A 243 22.01 -16.93 -24.22
CA SER A 243 22.97 -17.57 -23.32
C SER A 243 23.56 -16.59 -22.31
N ASP A 244 24.11 -17.12 -21.21
CA ASP A 244 24.79 -16.33 -20.19
C ASP A 244 25.91 -15.48 -20.79
N GLU A 245 26.69 -16.03 -21.72
CA GLU A 245 27.75 -15.28 -22.41
C GLU A 245 27.15 -14.14 -23.25
N ALA A 246 26.09 -14.42 -24.01
CA ALA A 246 25.46 -13.45 -24.90
C ALA A 246 24.84 -12.28 -24.11
N LEU A 247 24.07 -12.57 -23.07
CA LEU A 247 23.43 -11.58 -22.20
C LEU A 247 24.43 -10.81 -21.34
N SER A 248 25.38 -11.49 -20.70
CA SER A 248 26.37 -10.81 -19.85
C SER A 248 27.28 -9.89 -20.63
N LYS A 249 27.66 -10.27 -21.86
CA LYS A 249 28.50 -9.45 -22.73
C LYS A 249 27.77 -8.23 -23.28
N SER A 250 26.45 -8.29 -23.50
CA SER A 250 25.71 -7.17 -24.09
C SER A 250 25.68 -5.93 -23.19
N ILE A 251 25.82 -6.08 -21.87
CA ILE A 251 25.87 -4.97 -20.89
C ILE A 251 27.04 -5.06 -19.90
N ASN A 252 27.97 -5.99 -20.09
CA ASN A 252 29.09 -6.27 -19.17
C ASN A 252 28.64 -6.50 -17.72
N ASN A 253 27.66 -7.38 -17.50
CA ASN A 253 27.14 -7.74 -16.18
C ASN A 253 26.89 -9.24 -16.04
N SER A 254 27.56 -9.90 -15.08
CA SER A 254 27.43 -11.34 -14.87
C SER A 254 26.09 -11.79 -14.27
N LYS A 255 25.23 -10.85 -13.85
CA LYS A 255 23.85 -11.13 -13.44
C LYS A 255 22.85 -11.12 -14.60
N ALA A 256 23.29 -10.83 -15.82
CA ALA A 256 22.45 -10.98 -17.00
C ALA A 256 22.52 -12.43 -17.51
N PHE A 257 21.60 -13.26 -17.05
CA PHE A 257 21.44 -14.65 -17.48
C PHE A 257 19.95 -15.08 -17.39
N LEU A 258 19.61 -16.23 -17.95
CA LEU A 258 18.31 -16.88 -17.76
C LEU A 258 18.51 -18.11 -16.86
N ASP A 259 17.69 -18.31 -15.84
CA ASP A 259 17.81 -19.48 -14.95
C ASP A 259 17.43 -20.79 -15.64
N PHE A 260 16.51 -20.72 -16.59
CA PHE A 260 16.09 -21.86 -17.42
C PHE A 260 15.70 -21.40 -18.81
N TYR A 261 15.83 -22.31 -19.77
CA TYR A 261 15.46 -22.04 -21.15
C TYR A 261 13.98 -22.31 -21.40
N GLN A 262 13.42 -21.54 -22.33
CA GLN A 262 12.04 -21.72 -22.77
C GLN A 262 11.96 -21.54 -24.28
N TYR A 263 11.46 -22.55 -24.99
CA TYR A 263 11.21 -22.46 -26.43
C TYR A 263 9.77 -22.78 -26.75
N HIS A 264 9.28 -22.18 -27.82
CA HIS A 264 7.99 -22.48 -28.40
C HIS A 264 8.14 -23.45 -29.55
N TRP A 265 7.10 -24.23 -29.81
CA TRP A 265 7.07 -25.08 -30.98
C TRP A 265 5.68 -25.18 -31.59
N TYR A 266 5.60 -25.11 -32.91
CA TYR A 266 4.38 -25.40 -33.65
C TYR A 266 4.67 -26.32 -34.85
N PRO A 267 3.71 -27.13 -35.31
CA PRO A 267 3.95 -28.19 -36.31
C PRO A 267 4.68 -27.72 -37.56
N TRP A 268 4.34 -26.52 -38.05
CA TRP A 268 4.95 -25.92 -39.24
C TRP A 268 6.48 -25.83 -39.12
N GLN A 269 7.02 -25.60 -37.93
CA GLN A 269 8.45 -25.48 -37.70
C GLN A 269 9.22 -26.78 -37.99
N SER A 270 8.55 -27.93 -37.90
CA SER A 270 9.17 -29.27 -37.99
C SER A 270 9.81 -29.58 -39.34
N GLU A 271 9.50 -28.78 -40.37
CA GLU A 271 10.17 -28.85 -41.66
C GLU A 271 11.63 -28.40 -41.61
N TRP A 272 11.94 -27.44 -40.75
CA TRP A 272 13.26 -26.83 -40.68
C TRP A 272 14.02 -27.22 -39.43
N MET A 273 13.32 -27.35 -38.31
CA MET A 273 13.93 -27.65 -37.01
C MET A 273 13.27 -28.87 -36.38
N LYS A 274 14.00 -29.55 -35.51
CA LYS A 274 13.44 -30.70 -34.78
C LYS A 274 12.44 -30.23 -33.73
N SER A 275 11.46 -31.08 -33.44
CA SER A 275 10.44 -30.85 -32.43
C SER A 275 10.94 -31.28 -31.05
N PRO A 276 10.61 -30.54 -29.97
CA PRO A 276 10.90 -30.93 -28.59
C PRO A 276 10.26 -32.28 -28.21
N PHE A 277 9.24 -32.73 -28.96
CA PHE A 277 8.57 -34.01 -28.74
C PHE A 277 9.25 -35.19 -29.45
N THR A 278 10.36 -34.94 -30.15
CA THR A 278 11.13 -35.96 -30.89
C THR A 278 12.64 -35.85 -30.70
N MET A 279 13.10 -34.88 -29.91
CA MET A 279 14.50 -34.57 -29.67
C MET A 279 14.71 -34.23 -28.20
N THR A 280 15.82 -34.68 -27.65
CA THR A 280 16.17 -34.49 -26.22
C THR A 280 16.85 -33.15 -25.95
N THR A 281 16.79 -32.67 -24.71
CA THR A 281 17.51 -31.47 -24.25
C THR A 281 19.03 -31.59 -24.48
N VAL A 282 19.58 -32.80 -24.30
CA VAL A 282 20.99 -33.12 -24.59
C VAL A 282 21.31 -32.94 -26.08
N GLU A 283 20.44 -33.41 -26.97
CA GLU A 283 20.63 -33.26 -28.41
C GLU A 283 20.53 -31.80 -28.86
N TYR A 284 19.68 -30.99 -28.19
CA TYR A 284 19.65 -29.54 -28.38
C TYR A 284 20.89 -28.84 -27.78
N GLY A 285 21.63 -29.50 -26.88
CA GLY A 285 22.81 -28.92 -26.23
C GLY A 285 22.46 -27.87 -25.17
N VAL A 286 21.31 -28.05 -24.50
CA VAL A 286 20.71 -27.08 -23.55
C VAL A 286 20.38 -27.72 -22.20
N ASP A 287 20.95 -28.91 -21.95
CA ASP A 287 20.74 -29.72 -20.75
C ASP A 287 21.60 -29.28 -19.56
N ASP A 288 22.20 -28.09 -19.62
CA ASP A 288 22.99 -27.50 -18.53
C ASP A 288 22.12 -26.85 -17.44
N ARG A 289 20.83 -26.67 -17.72
CA ARG A 289 19.80 -26.09 -16.84
C ARG A 289 18.42 -26.63 -17.25
N PRO A 290 17.36 -26.35 -16.48
CA PRO A 290 16.01 -26.76 -16.86
C PRO A 290 15.55 -26.16 -18.20
N VAL A 291 14.64 -26.86 -18.87
CA VAL A 291 14.07 -26.42 -20.16
C VAL A 291 12.56 -26.67 -20.18
N ILE A 292 11.78 -25.62 -20.41
CA ILE A 292 10.32 -25.72 -20.54
C ILE A 292 9.92 -25.50 -22.01
N VAL A 293 8.99 -26.33 -22.51
CA VAL A 293 8.28 -26.02 -23.75
C VAL A 293 7.22 -24.98 -23.43
N GLY A 294 7.57 -23.71 -23.63
CA GLY A 294 6.79 -22.54 -23.20
C GLY A 294 5.49 -22.31 -23.95
N GLU A 295 5.47 -22.76 -25.21
CA GLU A 295 4.26 -22.87 -26.02
C GLU A 295 4.37 -24.11 -26.91
N SER A 296 3.25 -24.81 -27.07
CA SER A 296 3.10 -25.84 -28.08
C SER A 296 1.70 -25.86 -28.65
N GLU A 297 1.50 -26.48 -29.81
CA GLU A 297 0.16 -26.81 -30.30
C GLU A 297 -0.63 -27.57 -29.21
N GLY A 298 -1.83 -27.07 -28.88
CA GLY A 298 -2.78 -27.65 -27.92
C GLY A 298 -3.81 -28.57 -28.58
N ASN A 299 -3.52 -29.02 -29.80
CA ASN A 299 -4.26 -30.03 -30.55
C ASN A 299 -3.36 -31.24 -30.86
N ASP A 300 -3.99 -32.38 -31.13
CA ASP A 300 -3.29 -33.52 -31.70
C ASP A 300 -2.64 -33.13 -33.03
N VAL A 301 -1.37 -33.49 -33.19
CA VAL A 301 -0.59 -33.23 -34.39
C VAL A 301 -0.36 -34.55 -35.08
N CYS A 302 -0.67 -34.65 -36.36
CA CYS A 302 -0.26 -35.79 -37.16
C CYS A 302 0.12 -35.36 -38.58
N ASP A 303 1.42 -35.18 -38.79
CA ASP A 303 2.06 -34.94 -40.06
C ASP A 303 3.25 -35.90 -40.27
N LYS A 304 4.09 -35.65 -41.28
CA LYS A 304 5.23 -36.51 -41.62
C LYS A 304 6.42 -36.40 -40.65
N TYR A 305 6.43 -35.40 -39.77
CA TYR A 305 7.49 -35.13 -38.81
C TYR A 305 7.10 -35.55 -37.40
N VAL A 306 5.85 -35.25 -36.99
CA VAL A 306 5.29 -35.56 -35.68
C VAL A 306 3.88 -36.11 -35.84
N CYS A 307 3.61 -37.27 -35.23
CA CYS A 307 2.26 -37.81 -35.11
C CYS A 307 2.00 -38.26 -33.67
N GLN A 308 1.51 -37.32 -32.87
CA GLN A 308 1.28 -37.46 -31.43
C GLN A 308 -0.01 -36.74 -31.00
N THR A 309 -0.75 -37.33 -30.07
CA THR A 309 -1.80 -36.61 -29.33
C THR A 309 -1.19 -35.61 -28.36
N VAL A 310 -2.00 -34.68 -27.83
CA VAL A 310 -1.52 -33.76 -26.79
C VAL A 310 -0.97 -34.52 -25.56
N SER A 311 -1.63 -35.61 -25.13
CA SER A 311 -1.12 -36.46 -24.05
C SER A 311 0.25 -37.05 -24.37
N GLN A 312 0.44 -37.54 -25.60
CA GLN A 312 1.72 -38.10 -26.05
C GLN A 312 2.83 -37.05 -26.12
N MET A 313 2.49 -35.80 -26.46
CA MET A 313 3.44 -34.68 -26.45
C MET A 313 3.91 -34.35 -25.02
N TYR A 314 3.01 -34.33 -24.02
CA TYR A 314 3.39 -34.13 -22.62
C TYR A 314 4.33 -35.25 -22.12
N GLU A 315 3.98 -36.51 -22.39
CA GLU A 315 4.83 -37.66 -22.02
C GLU A 315 6.18 -37.62 -22.75
N SER A 316 6.19 -37.32 -24.05
CA SER A 316 7.41 -37.27 -24.85
C SER A 316 8.34 -36.15 -24.39
N ALA A 317 7.83 -34.97 -24.04
CA ALA A 317 8.64 -33.89 -23.51
C ALA A 317 9.36 -34.30 -22.21
N TYR A 318 8.63 -34.93 -21.29
CA TYR A 318 9.22 -35.47 -20.06
C TYR A 318 10.32 -36.49 -20.33
N VAL A 319 10.05 -37.49 -21.18
CA VAL A 319 11.04 -38.52 -21.57
C VAL A 319 12.25 -37.91 -22.27
N ASN A 320 12.05 -36.82 -23.02
CA ASN A 320 13.10 -36.10 -23.73
C ASN A 320 13.92 -35.15 -22.84
N GLY A 321 13.64 -35.10 -21.54
CA GLY A 321 14.43 -34.35 -20.56
C GLY A 321 13.90 -32.95 -20.26
N PHE A 322 12.83 -32.49 -20.93
CA PHE A 322 12.20 -31.21 -20.62
C PHE A 322 11.49 -31.25 -19.26
N ASP A 323 11.37 -30.09 -18.63
CA ASP A 323 10.85 -29.93 -17.26
C ASP A 323 9.43 -29.37 -17.22
N GLY A 324 8.80 -29.21 -18.38
CA GLY A 324 7.41 -28.82 -18.46
C GLY A 324 6.93 -28.55 -19.89
N VAL A 325 5.61 -28.53 -20.03
CA VAL A 325 4.93 -28.11 -21.26
C VAL A 325 3.80 -27.16 -20.90
N CYS A 326 3.73 -26.03 -21.60
CA CYS A 326 2.60 -25.11 -21.57
C CYS A 326 1.91 -25.16 -22.95
N ALA A 327 0.97 -26.06 -23.15
CA ALA A 327 0.23 -26.11 -24.41
C ALA A 327 -0.62 -24.83 -24.61
N TRP A 328 -0.70 -24.38 -25.86
CA TRP A 328 -1.37 -23.14 -26.25
C TRP A 328 -2.89 -23.28 -26.25
N LYS A 329 -3.56 -22.27 -25.69
CA LYS A 329 -4.98 -22.01 -25.92
C LYS A 329 -5.27 -20.53 -25.73
N THR A 330 -6.33 -20.06 -26.37
CA THR A 330 -6.93 -18.76 -26.10
C THR A 330 -8.40 -18.91 -25.71
N PRO A 331 -8.98 -18.00 -24.92
CA PRO A 331 -10.42 -18.03 -24.61
C PRO A 331 -11.28 -17.94 -25.87
N GLN A 332 -10.78 -17.31 -26.92
CA GLN A 332 -11.46 -17.15 -28.21
C GLN A 332 -11.31 -18.38 -29.12
N ASN A 333 -10.42 -19.33 -28.77
CA ASN A 333 -10.01 -20.44 -29.61
C ASN A 333 -9.58 -19.99 -31.03
N ASP A 334 -8.33 -19.58 -31.14
CA ASP A 334 -7.66 -19.25 -32.40
C ASP A 334 -7.35 -20.46 -33.30
N GLY A 335 -7.75 -21.66 -32.90
CA GLY A 335 -7.53 -22.89 -33.65
C GLY A 335 -6.29 -23.66 -33.23
N HIS A 336 -5.44 -23.13 -32.35
CA HIS A 336 -4.20 -23.78 -31.91
C HIS A 336 -4.33 -24.59 -30.61
N GLY A 337 -5.52 -24.66 -30.02
CA GLY A 337 -5.78 -25.54 -28.88
C GLY A 337 -7.05 -25.19 -28.10
N THR A 338 -7.45 -26.11 -27.23
CA THR A 338 -8.62 -25.96 -26.36
C THR A 338 -8.30 -26.42 -24.95
N PHE A 339 -8.99 -25.85 -23.96
CA PHE A 339 -8.84 -26.29 -22.58
C PHE A 339 -9.14 -27.78 -22.42
N GLU A 340 -10.18 -28.28 -23.09
CA GLU A 340 -10.64 -29.66 -22.97
C GLU A 340 -9.58 -30.68 -23.41
N LYS A 341 -8.86 -30.41 -24.50
CA LYS A 341 -7.77 -31.29 -24.95
C LYS A 341 -6.58 -31.27 -24.00
N ILE A 342 -6.20 -30.08 -23.54
CA ILE A 342 -5.08 -29.91 -22.60
C ILE A 342 -5.42 -30.53 -21.24
N ALA A 343 -6.68 -30.43 -20.80
CA ALA A 343 -7.18 -31.08 -19.59
C ALA A 343 -7.09 -32.61 -19.69
N VAL A 344 -7.35 -33.22 -20.86
CA VAL A 344 -7.12 -34.67 -21.05
C VAL A 344 -5.65 -35.01 -20.88
N ALA A 345 -4.76 -34.28 -21.54
CA ALA A 345 -3.31 -34.52 -21.49
C ALA A 345 -2.74 -34.38 -20.08
N THR A 346 -3.10 -33.30 -19.39
CA THR A 346 -2.61 -32.99 -18.04
C THR A 346 -3.12 -33.97 -16.99
N ASN A 347 -4.39 -34.41 -17.08
CA ASN A 347 -4.91 -35.48 -16.22
C ASN A 347 -4.26 -36.84 -16.50
N GLU A 348 -4.00 -37.17 -17.77
CA GLU A 348 -3.33 -38.42 -18.13
C GLU A 348 -1.87 -38.45 -17.63
N PHE A 349 -1.14 -37.34 -17.81
CA PHE A 349 0.21 -37.19 -17.28
C PHE A 349 0.23 -37.30 -15.75
N TYR A 350 -0.70 -36.63 -15.05
CA TYR A 350 -0.84 -36.76 -13.59
C TYR A 350 -1.13 -38.21 -13.16
N ASN A 351 -2.00 -38.93 -13.86
CA ASN A 351 -2.31 -40.31 -13.51
C ASN A 351 -1.08 -41.23 -13.63
N ASN A 352 -0.19 -40.95 -14.59
CA ASN A 352 1.05 -41.70 -14.78
C ASN A 352 2.16 -41.25 -13.81
N HIS A 353 2.23 -39.95 -13.50
CA HIS A 353 3.33 -39.31 -12.79
C HIS A 353 2.87 -38.38 -11.65
N PRO A 354 2.05 -38.84 -10.69
CA PRO A 354 1.40 -37.94 -9.74
C PRO A 354 2.39 -37.17 -8.85
N LYS A 355 3.52 -37.79 -8.51
CA LYS A 355 4.57 -37.21 -7.68
C LYS A 355 5.45 -36.19 -8.41
N LEU A 356 5.46 -36.18 -9.74
CA LEU A 356 6.14 -35.13 -10.50
C LEU A 356 5.29 -33.87 -10.60
N VAL A 357 3.96 -34.03 -10.71
CA VAL A 357 3.04 -32.87 -10.77
C VAL A 357 2.86 -32.25 -9.39
N TYR A 358 2.66 -33.09 -8.36
CA TYR A 358 2.46 -32.68 -6.97
C TYR A 358 3.38 -33.50 -6.05
N PRO A 359 4.66 -33.12 -5.92
CA PRO A 359 5.56 -33.73 -4.95
C PRO A 359 5.03 -33.60 -3.51
N ASP A 360 5.45 -34.49 -2.61
CA ASP A 360 5.01 -34.46 -1.21
C ASP A 360 5.29 -33.06 -0.59
N GLY A 361 4.24 -32.33 -0.22
CA GLY A 361 4.35 -30.95 0.30
C GLY A 361 4.01 -29.83 -0.70
N SER A 362 3.62 -30.13 -1.94
CA SER A 362 3.22 -29.14 -2.94
C SER A 362 1.86 -28.49 -2.68
N ASP A 363 0.97 -29.15 -1.93
CA ASP A 363 -0.39 -28.64 -1.68
C ASP A 363 -0.38 -27.32 -0.89
N PRO A 364 -1.13 -26.29 -1.32
CA PRO A 364 -1.33 -25.09 -0.53
C PRO A 364 -1.82 -25.40 0.90
N ILE A 365 -1.13 -24.85 1.89
CA ILE A 365 -1.56 -24.92 3.29
C ILE A 365 -2.72 -23.94 3.44
N ALA A 366 -3.93 -24.49 3.52
CA ALA A 366 -5.15 -23.71 3.60
C ALA A 366 -5.19 -22.81 4.85
N VAL A 367 -5.79 -21.63 4.69
CA VAL A 367 -6.15 -20.78 5.83
C VAL A 367 -7.28 -21.45 6.60
N THR A 368 -7.15 -21.49 7.92
CA THR A 368 -8.14 -22.02 8.86
C THR A 368 -8.63 -20.96 9.86
N GLY A 369 -8.10 -19.73 9.81
CA GLY A 369 -8.54 -18.64 10.66
C GLY A 369 -7.73 -17.36 10.48
N VAL A 370 -8.26 -16.27 11.04
CA VAL A 370 -7.55 -14.99 11.22
C VAL A 370 -7.81 -14.50 12.64
N THR A 371 -6.79 -13.97 13.30
CA THR A 371 -6.87 -13.40 14.66
C THR A 371 -6.37 -11.96 14.68
N LEU A 372 -6.81 -11.19 15.65
CA LEU A 372 -6.36 -9.82 15.91
C LEU A 372 -5.60 -9.75 17.24
N SER A 373 -4.64 -8.83 17.35
CA SER A 373 -3.90 -8.61 18.61
C SER A 373 -4.80 -8.11 19.74
N GLU A 374 -5.87 -7.38 19.40
CA GLU A 374 -6.85 -6.86 20.35
C GLU A 374 -8.26 -7.05 19.80
N SER A 375 -9.21 -7.41 20.67
CA SER A 375 -10.64 -7.47 20.33
C SER A 375 -11.37 -6.17 20.67
N SER A 376 -10.74 -5.28 21.46
CA SER A 376 -11.25 -3.94 21.76
C SER A 376 -10.12 -2.98 22.07
N ILE A 377 -10.17 -1.77 21.50
CA ILE A 377 -9.22 -0.68 21.78
C ILE A 377 -9.97 0.63 22.08
N THR A 378 -9.35 1.46 22.91
CA THR A 378 -9.78 2.84 23.16
C THR A 378 -8.69 3.79 22.69
N ILE A 379 -9.04 4.77 21.85
CA ILE A 379 -8.10 5.72 21.23
C ILE A 379 -8.67 7.13 21.28
N GLU A 380 -7.84 8.11 21.64
CA GLU A 380 -8.23 9.52 21.61
C GLU A 380 -8.34 10.02 20.15
N GLU A 381 -9.32 10.89 19.88
CA GLU A 381 -9.52 11.53 18.58
C GLU A 381 -8.23 12.17 18.03
N GLY A 382 -7.88 11.85 16.78
CA GLY A 382 -6.66 12.31 16.12
C GLY A 382 -5.43 11.44 16.38
N LYS A 383 -5.52 10.41 17.23
CA LYS A 383 -4.47 9.40 17.42
C LYS A 383 -4.67 8.20 16.51
N SER A 384 -3.63 7.39 16.40
CA SER A 384 -3.67 6.12 15.68
C SER A 384 -3.17 4.96 16.56
N PHE A 385 -3.64 3.76 16.27
CA PHE A 385 -3.25 2.51 16.91
C PHE A 385 -2.90 1.47 15.84
N VAL A 386 -1.83 0.72 16.04
CA VAL A 386 -1.45 -0.37 15.12
C VAL A 386 -2.07 -1.67 15.63
N LEU A 387 -3.10 -2.13 14.93
CA LEU A 387 -3.78 -3.39 15.18
C LEU A 387 -3.20 -4.45 14.25
N THR A 388 -2.60 -5.51 14.79
CA THR A 388 -1.96 -6.55 13.99
C THR A 388 -2.91 -7.74 13.80
N ALA A 389 -2.89 -8.33 12.60
CA ALA A 389 -3.61 -9.56 12.30
C ALA A 389 -2.66 -10.73 12.05
N GLU A 390 -3.06 -11.94 12.41
CA GLU A 390 -2.32 -13.18 12.17
C GLU A 390 -3.22 -14.20 11.45
N VAL A 391 -2.71 -14.82 10.39
CA VAL A 391 -3.38 -15.89 9.65
C VAL A 391 -2.97 -17.24 10.21
N ILE A 392 -3.95 -18.13 10.39
CA ILE A 392 -3.78 -19.46 10.98
C ILE A 392 -3.97 -20.53 9.89
N PRO A 393 -3.12 -21.57 9.83
CA PRO A 393 -1.87 -21.71 10.59
C PRO A 393 -0.83 -20.68 10.14
N ALA A 394 0.17 -20.41 10.99
CA ALA A 394 1.20 -19.40 10.70
C ALA A 394 2.06 -19.72 9.45
N ASN A 395 1.99 -20.95 8.92
CA ASN A 395 2.61 -21.37 7.66
C ASN A 395 1.62 -21.50 6.50
N ALA A 396 0.38 -21.01 6.62
CA ALA A 396 -0.59 -20.95 5.54
C ALA A 396 0.03 -20.33 4.28
N SER A 397 -0.36 -20.84 3.11
CA SER A 397 0.19 -20.41 1.82
C SER A 397 -0.21 -18.98 1.47
N ASP A 398 -1.44 -18.54 1.78
CA ASP A 398 -1.87 -17.13 1.66
C ASP A 398 -2.06 -16.51 3.06
N LYS A 399 -1.20 -15.56 3.41
CA LYS A 399 -1.21 -14.89 4.73
C LYS A 399 -1.81 -13.48 4.72
N ARG A 400 -2.37 -13.05 3.60
CA ARG A 400 -2.84 -11.67 3.48
C ARG A 400 -4.21 -11.51 4.09
N THR A 401 -4.51 -10.26 4.41
CA THR A 401 -5.73 -9.88 5.11
C THR A 401 -6.36 -8.66 4.45
N LYS A 402 -7.69 -8.60 4.43
CA LYS A 402 -8.44 -7.41 4.01
C LYS A 402 -8.96 -6.69 5.26
N TRP A 403 -8.78 -5.38 5.30
CA TRP A 403 -9.20 -4.53 6.42
C TRP A 403 -10.39 -3.66 6.01
N SER A 404 -11.33 -3.46 6.92
CA SER A 404 -12.46 -2.56 6.71
C SER A 404 -12.92 -1.92 8.03
N SER A 405 -13.61 -0.79 7.94
CA SER A 405 -14.28 -0.14 9.06
C SER A 405 -15.78 -0.13 8.83
N ALA A 406 -16.56 -0.48 9.85
CA ALA A 406 -18.01 -0.36 9.81
C ALA A 406 -18.49 1.10 9.74
N ASN A 407 -17.66 2.05 10.19
CA ASN A 407 -17.93 3.49 10.10
C ASN A 407 -16.62 4.28 9.99
N VAL A 408 -16.26 4.64 8.76
CA VAL A 408 -15.03 5.37 8.41
C VAL A 408 -14.99 6.81 8.91
N GLU A 409 -16.12 7.37 9.36
CA GLU A 409 -16.20 8.72 9.96
C GLU A 409 -15.80 8.71 11.44
N ILE A 410 -15.93 7.56 12.13
CA ILE A 410 -15.49 7.40 13.52
C ILE A 410 -14.03 6.95 13.56
N ALA A 411 -13.69 5.88 12.85
CA ALA A 411 -12.32 5.41 12.70
C ALA A 411 -12.09 4.77 11.32
N SER A 412 -10.95 5.03 10.71
CA SER A 412 -10.52 4.38 9.46
C SER A 412 -9.37 3.41 9.72
N VAL A 413 -9.18 2.42 8.85
CA VAL A 413 -8.06 1.48 8.92
C VAL A 413 -7.36 1.39 7.57
N VAL A 414 -6.02 1.40 7.58
CA VAL A 414 -5.18 1.12 6.41
C VAL A 414 -4.06 0.18 6.86
N ASN A 415 -4.02 -1.03 6.31
CA ASN A 415 -3.00 -2.04 6.62
C ASN A 415 -2.80 -2.25 8.14
N GLY A 416 -3.90 -2.39 8.89
CA GLY A 416 -3.87 -2.56 10.35
C GLY A 416 -3.65 -1.27 11.16
N THR A 417 -3.29 -0.14 10.54
CA THR A 417 -3.21 1.15 11.23
C THR A 417 -4.60 1.76 11.34
N VAL A 418 -5.16 1.76 12.53
CA VAL A 418 -6.45 2.37 12.87
C VAL A 418 -6.23 3.84 13.24
N THR A 419 -6.94 4.76 12.60
CA THR A 419 -6.89 6.20 12.89
C THR A 419 -8.24 6.66 13.43
N ALA A 420 -8.24 7.22 14.64
CA ALA A 420 -9.41 7.78 15.30
C ALA A 420 -9.74 9.16 14.70
N LYS A 421 -10.96 9.33 14.18
CA LYS A 421 -11.40 10.57 13.51
C LYS A 421 -12.40 11.38 14.30
N LYS A 422 -13.32 10.73 15.01
CA LYS A 422 -14.39 11.39 15.76
C LYS A 422 -14.84 10.54 16.93
N GLU A 423 -15.16 11.19 18.06
CA GLU A 423 -15.80 10.57 19.22
C GLU A 423 -16.96 9.62 18.81
N GLY A 424 -16.93 8.39 19.30
CA GLY A 424 -17.93 7.37 19.00
C GLY A 424 -17.40 5.94 19.13
N VAL A 425 -18.23 4.97 18.74
CA VAL A 425 -17.86 3.55 18.73
C VAL A 425 -18.06 2.99 17.34
N THR A 426 -17.08 2.26 16.82
CA THR A 426 -17.15 1.54 15.54
C THR A 426 -16.45 0.20 15.63
N LYS A 427 -16.55 -0.62 14.59
CA LYS A 427 -15.82 -1.89 14.47
C LYS A 427 -14.83 -1.82 13.33
N ILE A 428 -13.63 -2.32 13.58
CA ILE A 428 -12.66 -2.64 12.55
C ILE A 428 -12.73 -4.14 12.31
N MET A 429 -12.88 -4.55 11.06
CA MET A 429 -12.95 -5.95 10.65
C MET A 429 -11.71 -6.28 9.83
N VAL A 430 -11.13 -7.44 10.12
CA VAL A 430 -10.11 -8.07 9.27
C VAL A 430 -10.67 -9.38 8.76
N SER A 431 -10.48 -9.68 7.48
CA SER A 431 -10.75 -11.02 6.94
C SER A 431 -9.49 -11.64 6.36
N SER A 432 -9.45 -12.96 6.27
CA SER A 432 -8.57 -13.64 5.32
C SER A 432 -8.84 -13.08 3.91
N TYR A 433 -7.84 -13.12 3.04
CA TYR A 433 -7.95 -12.49 1.72
C TYR A 433 -9.11 -13.06 0.88
N ASP A 434 -9.36 -14.37 0.98
CA ASP A 434 -10.49 -15.07 0.36
C ASP A 434 -11.86 -14.74 0.98
N GLY A 435 -11.89 -14.09 2.14
CA GLY A 435 -13.09 -13.73 2.88
C GLY A 435 -13.69 -14.84 3.74
N SER A 436 -13.08 -16.03 3.77
CA SER A 436 -13.61 -17.21 4.48
C SER A 436 -13.59 -17.07 6.01
N TYR A 437 -12.66 -16.28 6.55
CA TYR A 437 -12.50 -16.07 7.98
C TYR A 437 -12.49 -14.59 8.31
N VAL A 438 -13.16 -14.20 9.40
CA VAL A 438 -13.28 -12.80 9.84
C VAL A 438 -12.98 -12.70 11.33
N ALA A 439 -12.22 -11.67 11.72
CA ALA A 439 -12.05 -11.23 13.09
C ALA A 439 -12.40 -9.75 13.22
N GLU A 440 -12.87 -9.35 14.40
CA GLU A 440 -13.37 -8.01 14.65
C GLU A 440 -12.70 -7.39 15.89
N CYS A 441 -12.41 -6.10 15.83
CA CYS A 441 -12.00 -5.28 16.96
C CYS A 441 -13.01 -4.15 17.17
N ASN A 442 -13.53 -4.02 18.39
CA ASN A 442 -14.33 -2.88 18.81
C ASN A 442 -13.44 -1.66 19.04
N VAL A 443 -13.75 -0.53 18.44
CA VAL A 443 -12.96 0.70 18.56
C VAL A 443 -13.79 1.77 19.23
N ILE A 444 -13.33 2.22 20.40
CA ILE A 444 -13.92 3.32 21.15
C ILE A 444 -13.04 4.55 20.94
N VAL A 445 -13.59 5.57 20.28
CA VAL A 445 -12.92 6.85 20.11
C VAL A 445 -13.38 7.79 21.21
N GLU A 446 -12.44 8.17 22.07
CA GLU A 446 -12.67 9.17 23.10
C GLU A 446 -12.44 10.57 22.53
N LYS A 447 -13.28 11.50 22.98
CA LYS A 447 -13.12 12.90 22.63
C LYS A 447 -11.75 13.41 23.10
N ARG A 448 -11.06 14.14 22.23
CA ARG A 448 -9.83 14.83 22.64
C ARG A 448 -10.16 15.94 23.63
N ASP A 449 -9.67 15.82 24.86
CA ASP A 449 -9.79 16.86 25.88
C ASP A 449 -8.75 17.96 25.60
N ILE A 450 -9.22 19.03 24.97
CA ILE A 450 -8.38 20.18 24.63
C ILE A 450 -8.42 21.19 25.78
N THR A 451 -7.38 21.24 26.61
CA THR A 451 -7.23 22.31 27.61
C THR A 451 -6.81 23.62 26.93
N SER A 452 -7.70 24.61 26.89
CA SER A 452 -7.40 25.94 26.37
C SER A 452 -6.75 26.82 27.45
N SER A 453 -5.75 27.61 27.05
CA SER A 453 -5.13 28.62 27.92
C SER A 453 -5.82 29.97 27.73
N THR A 454 -6.14 30.68 28.82
CA THR A 454 -6.78 31.99 28.72
C THR A 454 -5.79 33.04 28.24
N ILE A 455 -6.18 33.85 27.25
CA ILE A 455 -5.38 34.96 26.71
C ILE A 455 -6.10 36.30 26.89
N THR A 456 -5.31 37.35 27.07
CA THR A 456 -5.77 38.75 27.04
C THR A 456 -5.39 39.38 25.71
N LEU A 457 -6.21 40.32 25.21
CA LEU A 457 -5.94 41.04 23.97
C LEU A 457 -5.28 42.42 24.23
N ASP A 458 -4.41 42.92 23.38
CA ASP A 458 -3.94 42.36 22.09
C ASP A 458 -3.03 41.14 22.27
N PHE A 459 -3.23 40.12 21.43
CA PHE A 459 -2.48 38.87 21.45
C PHE A 459 -1.71 38.68 20.14
N ASN A 460 -0.46 38.25 20.23
CA ASN A 460 0.35 37.90 19.07
C ASN A 460 1.17 36.65 19.38
N TYR A 461 1.11 35.65 18.51
CA TYR A 461 1.85 34.42 18.67
C TYR A 461 2.42 33.96 17.33
N SER A 462 3.70 33.58 17.34
CA SER A 462 4.37 32.92 16.21
C SER A 462 4.99 31.63 16.72
N GLY A 463 4.81 30.52 16.01
CA GLY A 463 5.44 29.26 16.41
C GLY A 463 4.90 28.04 15.67
N VAL A 464 5.40 26.88 16.08
CA VAL A 464 5.00 25.55 15.60
C VAL A 464 4.03 24.86 16.57
N GLY A 465 3.30 23.88 16.06
CA GLY A 465 2.46 22.98 16.85
C GLY A 465 0.99 23.40 16.93
N ASP A 466 0.24 22.63 17.72
CA ASP A 466 -1.18 22.82 18.00
C ASP A 466 -1.32 23.64 19.29
N GLN A 467 -1.94 24.83 19.22
CA GLN A 467 -2.20 25.70 20.37
C GLN A 467 -3.68 26.01 20.49
N TYR A 468 -4.17 26.11 21.72
CA TYR A 468 -5.57 26.39 22.00
C TYR A 468 -5.70 27.50 23.04
N TRP A 469 -6.42 28.55 22.68
CA TRP A 469 -6.64 29.70 23.54
C TRP A 469 -8.11 29.98 23.77
N PHE A 470 -8.41 30.64 24.89
CA PHE A 470 -9.73 31.14 25.21
C PHE A 470 -9.66 32.62 25.59
N THR A 471 -10.59 33.43 25.11
CA THR A 471 -10.75 34.81 25.59
C THR A 471 -12.22 35.19 25.70
N THR A 472 -12.55 35.95 26.74
CA THR A 472 -13.85 36.61 26.88
C THR A 472 -13.86 38.00 26.25
N ASP A 473 -12.69 38.54 25.88
CA ASP A 473 -12.56 39.87 25.30
C ASP A 473 -13.19 39.93 23.90
N ASP A 474 -13.68 41.11 23.52
CA ASP A 474 -14.17 41.34 22.16
C ASP A 474 -12.98 41.54 21.21
N ILE A 475 -12.93 40.69 20.18
CA ILE A 475 -11.90 40.75 19.14
C ILE A 475 -12.35 41.76 18.07
N ALA A 476 -11.56 42.82 17.84
CA ALA A 476 -11.79 43.76 16.75
C ALA A 476 -11.34 43.20 15.40
N ASN A 477 -10.19 42.54 15.37
CA ASN A 477 -9.70 41.88 14.17
C ASN A 477 -8.71 40.77 14.52
N ILE A 478 -8.61 39.83 13.60
CA ILE A 478 -7.64 38.76 13.60
C ILE A 478 -6.88 38.79 12.27
N ASN A 479 -5.59 38.51 12.32
CA ASN A 479 -4.75 38.35 11.14
C ASN A 479 -3.89 37.11 11.32
N SER A 480 -3.71 36.32 10.27
CA SER A 480 -2.85 35.15 10.34
C SER A 480 -2.15 34.86 9.02
N TRP A 481 -1.00 34.18 9.08
CA TRP A 481 -0.25 33.76 7.90
C TRP A 481 0.68 32.58 8.22
N SER A 482 0.99 31.80 7.17
CA SER A 482 1.85 30.60 7.24
C SER A 482 1.38 29.51 8.21
N LEU A 483 0.07 29.42 8.43
CA LEU A 483 -0.60 28.43 9.29
C LEU A 483 -1.19 27.28 8.47
N GLU A 484 -1.27 26.10 9.09
CA GLU A 484 -2.09 24.99 8.57
C GLU A 484 -3.56 25.20 8.91
N GLU A 485 -3.84 25.71 10.12
CA GLU A 485 -5.20 25.98 10.59
C GLU A 485 -5.20 27.14 11.60
N LEU A 486 -6.21 28.00 11.51
CA LEU A 486 -6.64 28.87 12.58
C LEU A 486 -8.16 28.92 12.60
N THR A 487 -8.81 28.43 13.65
CA THR A 487 -10.27 28.54 13.81
C THR A 487 -10.65 29.31 15.05
N VAL A 488 -11.76 30.06 14.99
CA VAL A 488 -12.39 30.72 16.13
C VAL A 488 -13.79 30.13 16.26
N ASN A 489 -14.09 29.47 17.38
CA ASN A 489 -15.33 28.73 17.60
C ASN A 489 -15.71 27.81 16.42
N GLY A 490 -14.71 27.18 15.79
CA GLY A 490 -14.88 26.30 14.63
C GLY A 490 -15.02 27.01 13.27
N VAL A 491 -15.06 28.34 13.23
CA VAL A 491 -15.07 29.11 11.98
C VAL A 491 -13.63 29.39 11.54
N ASP A 492 -13.32 29.18 10.26
CA ASP A 492 -11.97 29.29 9.72
C ASP A 492 -11.49 30.74 9.52
N TYR A 493 -10.31 31.04 10.05
CA TYR A 493 -9.53 32.28 9.99
C TYR A 493 -8.09 32.06 9.47
N THR A 494 -7.83 30.92 8.83
CA THR A 494 -6.50 30.52 8.36
C THR A 494 -5.98 31.45 7.26
N ASN A 495 -4.75 31.94 7.44
CA ASN A 495 -3.98 32.74 6.49
C ASN A 495 -4.71 33.98 5.93
N LYS A 496 -5.53 34.62 6.76
CA LYS A 496 -6.29 35.81 6.35
C LYS A 496 -6.48 36.81 7.48
N TRP A 497 -6.73 38.05 7.06
CA TRP A 497 -7.21 39.12 7.92
C TRP A 497 -8.74 39.13 7.95
N SER A 498 -9.33 39.33 9.13
CA SER A 498 -10.77 39.54 9.30
C SER A 498 -11.08 40.45 10.48
N ASN A 499 -12.06 41.33 10.32
CA ASN A 499 -12.68 42.13 11.38
C ASN A 499 -14.10 41.67 11.74
N SER A 500 -14.51 40.49 11.25
CA SER A 500 -15.81 39.88 11.55
C SER A 500 -15.59 38.58 12.29
N MET A 501 -16.08 38.53 13.52
CA MET A 501 -15.94 37.39 14.43
C MET A 501 -17.22 36.57 14.49
N PRO A 502 -17.14 35.25 14.74
CA PRO A 502 -18.35 34.45 14.95
C PRO A 502 -19.06 34.89 16.23
N ALA A 503 -20.26 34.35 16.46
CA ALA A 503 -20.91 34.51 17.75
C ALA A 503 -20.07 33.88 18.88
N LYS A 504 -20.07 34.49 20.06
CA LYS A 504 -19.47 33.88 21.25
C LYS A 504 -20.24 32.62 21.62
N VAL A 505 -19.51 31.58 22.00
CA VAL A 505 -20.05 30.32 22.54
C VAL A 505 -19.65 30.27 24.00
N ASN A 506 -20.59 30.02 24.91
CA ASN A 506 -20.36 30.01 26.36
C ASN A 506 -19.64 31.26 26.90
N GLY A 507 -19.95 32.43 26.33
CA GLY A 507 -19.43 33.72 26.81
C GLY A 507 -18.03 34.10 26.29
N GLY A 508 -17.43 33.34 25.37
CA GLY A 508 -16.12 33.67 24.81
C GLY A 508 -15.81 33.10 23.43
N TYR A 509 -14.55 33.22 23.06
CA TYR A 509 -13.93 32.72 21.84
C TYR A 509 -12.92 31.64 22.17
N THR A 510 -13.11 30.44 21.62
CA THR A 510 -12.10 29.38 21.59
C THR A 510 -11.34 29.48 20.28
N ILE A 511 -10.01 29.59 20.35
CA ILE A 511 -9.14 29.79 19.20
C ILE A 511 -8.24 28.55 19.07
N SER A 512 -8.33 27.83 17.95
CA SER A 512 -7.43 26.73 17.57
C SER A 512 -6.38 27.25 16.61
N PHE A 513 -5.11 27.00 16.88
CA PHE A 513 -3.98 27.37 16.03
C PHE A 513 -3.15 26.14 15.70
N LYS A 514 -2.77 25.98 14.44
CA LYS A 514 -1.87 24.92 13.98
C LYS A 514 -0.88 25.43 12.95
N SER A 515 0.39 25.15 13.17
CA SER A 515 1.47 25.52 12.24
C SER A 515 2.62 24.52 12.22
N LYS A 516 3.12 24.21 11.02
CA LYS A 516 4.41 23.54 10.82
C LYS A 516 5.59 24.51 10.72
N ASN A 517 5.32 25.81 10.53
CA ASN A 517 6.34 26.82 10.32
C ASN A 517 6.62 27.55 11.63
N SER A 518 7.90 27.72 11.98
CA SER A 518 8.28 28.49 13.17
C SER A 518 7.89 29.97 13.08
N TRP A 519 7.63 30.48 11.87
CA TRP A 519 7.13 31.83 11.61
C TRP A 519 5.62 31.90 11.34
N GLY A 520 4.89 30.78 11.44
CA GLY A 520 3.43 30.78 11.36
C GLY A 520 2.87 31.65 12.49
N THR A 521 2.08 32.67 12.15
CA THR A 521 1.71 33.73 13.09
C THR A 521 0.20 33.98 13.13
N VAL A 522 -0.30 34.30 14.33
CA VAL A 522 -1.62 34.89 14.55
C VAL A 522 -1.50 36.18 15.36
N GLN A 523 -2.22 37.21 14.93
CA GLN A 523 -2.40 38.48 15.61
C GLN A 523 -3.88 38.69 15.90
N ILE A 524 -4.23 38.98 17.14
CA ILE A 524 -5.60 39.22 17.58
C ILE A 524 -5.64 40.55 18.30
N LYS A 525 -6.47 41.47 17.82
CA LYS A 525 -6.59 42.83 18.34
C LYS A 525 -7.88 43.01 19.12
N ALA A 526 -7.81 43.70 20.25
CA ALA A 526 -8.95 44.03 21.09
C ALA A 526 -9.82 45.11 20.43
N ALA A 527 -11.14 45.05 20.65
CA ALA A 527 -12.04 46.15 20.30
C ALA A 527 -11.79 47.40 21.15
N ALA A 528 -11.80 48.58 20.52
CA ALA A 528 -11.66 49.86 21.20
C ALA A 528 -12.83 50.07 22.17
N ARG A 529 -12.53 50.21 23.47
CA ARG A 529 -13.54 50.53 24.49
C ARG A 529 -13.76 52.04 24.53
N ALA A 530 -15.01 52.49 24.37
CA ALA A 530 -15.39 53.88 24.62
C ALA A 530 -15.23 54.17 26.12
N VAL A 531 -14.28 55.04 26.48
CA VAL A 531 -14.08 55.49 27.87
C VAL A 531 -14.88 56.78 28.07
N THR A 532 -15.93 56.73 28.88
CA THR A 532 -16.60 57.94 29.39
C THR A 532 -15.93 58.31 30.72
N VAL A 533 -15.09 59.34 30.74
CA VAL A 533 -14.47 59.85 31.98
C VAL A 533 -15.46 60.77 32.69
N SER A 534 -15.96 60.37 33.86
CA SER A 534 -16.60 61.28 34.80
C SER A 534 -15.56 61.83 35.79
N ASN A 535 -15.43 63.16 35.90
CA ASN A 535 -14.59 63.83 36.90
C ASN A 535 -15.29 63.88 38.28
N GLY A 536 -15.52 62.74 38.93
CA GLY A 536 -16.05 62.72 40.29
C GLY A 536 -14.95 62.48 41.34
N VAL A 537 -14.93 63.27 42.41
CA VAL A 537 -14.04 63.07 43.57
C VAL A 537 -14.58 61.95 44.45
N LEU A 538 -13.76 60.97 44.85
CA LEU A 538 -14.14 59.95 45.84
C LEU A 538 -14.40 60.59 47.21
N THR A 539 -15.57 60.37 47.79
CA THR A 539 -15.89 60.79 49.16
C THR A 539 -16.34 59.59 49.99
N ASN A 540 -16.18 59.62 51.32
CA ASN A 540 -16.56 58.50 52.19
C ASN A 540 -18.06 58.11 52.11
N ASN A 541 -18.92 58.99 51.58
CA ASN A 541 -20.36 58.74 51.44
C ASN A 541 -20.75 57.99 50.15
N THR A 542 -19.85 57.81 49.18
CA THR A 542 -20.18 57.13 47.91
C THR A 542 -19.99 55.61 47.96
N LEU A 543 -19.04 55.08 48.74
CA LEU A 543 -18.79 53.63 48.85
C LEU A 543 -19.93 52.92 49.61
N LYS A 544 -20.68 52.06 48.91
CA LYS A 544 -21.74 51.21 49.48
C LYS A 544 -21.34 49.74 49.37
N LEU A 545 -21.60 48.98 50.43
CA LEU A 545 -21.40 47.54 50.49
C LEU A 545 -22.75 46.90 50.83
N PHE A 546 -23.26 46.05 49.94
CA PHE A 546 -24.53 45.35 50.17
C PHE A 546 -24.52 43.93 49.58
N PRO A 547 -24.98 42.91 50.31
CA PRO A 547 -25.28 42.92 51.73
C PRO A 547 -24.00 43.09 52.57
N ASN A 548 -24.12 43.67 53.76
CA ASN A 548 -23.04 43.76 54.74
C ASN A 548 -23.65 43.81 56.15
N PRO A 549 -23.63 42.71 56.94
CA PRO A 549 -22.83 41.50 56.72
C PRO A 549 -23.20 40.65 55.49
N SER A 550 -22.25 39.86 54.96
CA SER A 550 -22.45 38.94 53.83
C SER A 550 -21.87 37.55 54.10
N ASN A 551 -22.47 36.49 53.55
CA ASN A 551 -22.01 35.10 53.65
C ASN A 551 -21.73 34.43 52.29
N LYS A 552 -22.00 35.12 51.17
CA LYS A 552 -21.82 34.57 49.81
C LYS A 552 -21.17 35.55 48.87
N LYS A 553 -21.78 36.73 48.73
CA LYS A 553 -21.30 37.78 47.83
C LYS A 553 -21.56 39.16 48.41
N VAL A 554 -20.67 40.11 48.15
CA VAL A 554 -20.87 41.52 48.45
C VAL A 554 -20.82 42.32 47.17
N THR A 555 -21.78 43.22 46.98
CA THR A 555 -21.77 44.22 45.91
C THR A 555 -21.18 45.52 46.46
N VAL A 556 -20.15 46.00 45.79
CA VAL A 556 -19.44 47.26 46.04
C VAL A 556 -19.95 48.27 45.03
N SER A 557 -20.74 49.26 45.45
CA SER A 557 -21.31 50.29 44.57
C SER A 557 -20.73 51.67 44.89
N GLY A 558 -20.80 52.60 43.93
CA GLY A 558 -20.21 53.93 44.04
C GLY A 558 -18.74 53.98 43.69
N ILE A 559 -18.32 53.10 42.76
CA ILE A 559 -16.94 52.92 42.30
C ILE A 559 -16.64 53.63 40.97
N GLU A 560 -17.54 54.50 40.52
CA GLU A 560 -17.52 55.20 39.21
C GLU A 560 -16.21 55.97 38.98
N ASN A 561 -15.56 56.43 40.05
CA ASN A 561 -14.30 57.18 40.00
C ASN A 561 -13.13 56.42 40.65
N ALA A 562 -13.26 55.10 40.84
CA ALA A 562 -12.22 54.24 41.39
C ALA A 562 -11.43 53.54 40.27
N GLU A 563 -10.12 53.43 40.48
CA GLU A 563 -9.20 52.61 39.69
C GLU A 563 -9.11 51.19 40.24
N LEU A 564 -9.09 51.01 41.57
CA LEU A 564 -8.99 49.70 42.22
C LEU A 564 -10.04 49.52 43.32
N VAL A 565 -10.55 48.29 43.46
CA VAL A 565 -11.20 47.78 44.68
C VAL A 565 -10.27 46.74 45.29
N GLN A 566 -9.94 46.93 46.57
CA GLN A 566 -9.15 45.99 47.36
C GLN A 566 -9.97 45.49 48.56
N ILE A 567 -9.86 44.20 48.90
CA ILE A 567 -10.32 43.67 50.19
C ILE A 567 -9.09 43.28 51.00
N ILE A 568 -9.00 43.83 52.21
CA ILE A 568 -7.86 43.67 53.12
C ILE A 568 -8.38 43.05 54.41
N ALA A 569 -7.80 41.94 54.84
CA ALA A 569 -8.10 41.30 56.10
C ALA A 569 -7.70 42.19 57.29
N SER A 570 -8.29 41.96 58.47
CA SER A 570 -7.90 42.68 59.71
C SER A 570 -6.42 42.52 60.09
N SER A 571 -5.74 41.49 59.58
CA SER A 571 -4.29 41.29 59.70
C SER A 571 -3.45 42.20 58.78
N GLY A 572 -4.08 42.95 57.86
CA GLY A 572 -3.40 43.74 56.84
C GLY A 572 -3.12 42.98 55.52
N GLN A 573 -3.42 41.68 55.46
CA GLN A 573 -3.26 40.88 54.23
C GLN A 573 -4.29 41.28 53.18
N MET A 574 -3.84 41.56 51.96
CA MET A 574 -4.72 41.74 50.81
C MET A 574 -5.24 40.38 50.33
N VAL A 575 -6.56 40.23 50.25
CA VAL A 575 -7.23 38.98 49.85
C VAL A 575 -7.98 39.09 48.52
N PHE A 576 -8.14 40.31 48.02
CA PHE A 576 -8.75 40.59 46.72
C PHE A 576 -8.25 41.93 46.21
N GLU A 577 -7.95 42.01 44.92
CA GLU A 577 -7.72 43.26 44.20
C GLU A 577 -8.35 43.14 42.81
N ARG A 578 -9.05 44.19 42.36
CA ARG A 578 -9.59 44.26 41.02
C ARG A 578 -9.57 45.68 40.49
N ASN A 579 -9.16 45.83 39.24
CA ASN A 579 -9.33 47.08 38.50
C ASN A 579 -10.80 47.28 38.15
N VAL A 580 -11.34 48.45 38.50
CA VAL A 580 -12.77 48.76 38.34
C VAL A 580 -13.03 50.03 37.54
N LYS A 581 -12.05 50.47 36.73
CA LYS A 581 -12.21 51.65 35.87
C LYS A 581 -13.52 51.55 35.08
N ASN A 582 -14.33 52.61 35.16
CA ASN A 582 -15.61 52.76 34.45
C ASN A 582 -16.70 51.74 34.86
N GLN A 583 -16.64 51.18 36.07
CA GLN A 583 -17.73 50.39 36.65
C GLN A 583 -18.52 51.24 37.65
N SER A 584 -19.85 51.09 37.69
CA SER A 584 -20.68 51.69 38.74
C SER A 584 -20.78 50.81 39.99
N GLU A 585 -20.61 49.49 39.81
CA GLU A 585 -20.59 48.49 40.86
C GLU A 585 -19.75 47.25 40.51
N LEU A 586 -19.34 46.51 41.55
CA LEU A 586 -18.61 45.25 41.45
C LEU A 586 -19.18 44.24 42.45
N THR A 587 -19.56 43.04 42.00
CA THR A 587 -19.93 41.93 42.89
C THR A 587 -18.76 40.99 43.10
N ILE A 588 -18.47 40.68 44.37
CA ILE A 588 -17.33 39.88 44.81
C ILE A 588 -17.86 38.69 45.61
N SER A 589 -17.42 37.48 45.28
CA SER A 589 -17.66 36.30 46.12
C SER A 589 -16.84 36.40 47.40
N VAL A 590 -17.47 36.11 48.55
CA VAL A 590 -16.83 36.05 49.86
C VAL A 590 -16.91 34.65 50.48
N GLU A 591 -17.36 33.64 49.72
CA GLU A 591 -17.55 32.26 50.21
C GLU A 591 -16.26 31.61 50.67
N GLU A 592 -15.13 31.95 50.03
CA GLU A 592 -13.81 31.42 50.37
C GLU A 592 -13.09 32.24 51.45
N LEU A 593 -13.66 33.38 51.88
CA LEU A 593 -13.09 34.20 52.93
C LEU A 593 -13.48 33.66 54.31
N THR A 594 -12.51 33.61 55.22
CA THR A 594 -12.77 33.26 56.62
C THR A 594 -13.74 34.26 57.27
N LYS A 595 -14.66 33.77 58.10
CA LYS A 595 -15.60 34.62 58.84
C LYS A 595 -14.85 35.67 59.67
N GLY A 596 -15.21 36.94 59.54
CA GLY A 596 -14.46 38.01 60.19
C GLY A 596 -14.68 39.40 59.60
N ILE A 597 -13.85 40.34 60.05
CA ILE A 597 -13.89 41.75 59.61
C ILE A 597 -12.82 41.99 58.55
N TYR A 598 -13.24 42.60 57.45
CA TYR A 598 -12.40 43.04 56.34
C TYR A 598 -12.58 44.54 56.09
N LEU A 599 -11.60 45.14 55.40
CA LEU A 599 -11.64 46.49 54.90
C LEU A 599 -11.74 46.46 53.37
N VAL A 600 -12.80 47.04 52.82
CA VAL A 600 -12.92 47.29 51.38
C VAL A 600 -12.37 48.68 51.10
N LYS A 601 -11.28 48.77 50.37
CA LYS A 601 -10.60 50.02 50.00
C LYS A 601 -10.82 50.30 48.52
N LEU A 602 -11.34 51.48 48.19
CA LEU A 602 -11.31 52.03 46.85
C LEU A 602 -10.08 52.91 46.69
N VAL A 603 -9.36 52.78 45.58
CA VAL A 603 -8.30 53.71 45.17
C VAL A 603 -8.79 54.47 43.97
N GLY A 604 -8.82 55.79 44.05
CA GLY A 604 -9.24 56.68 42.98
C GLY A 604 -8.14 56.94 41.97
N VAL A 605 -8.54 57.45 40.81
CA VAL A 605 -7.61 57.90 39.75
C VAL A 605 -6.69 59.04 40.20
N ASP A 606 -7.05 59.77 41.26
CA ASP A 606 -6.23 60.81 41.90
C ASP A 606 -5.29 60.27 42.99
N GLY A 607 -5.22 58.94 43.15
CA GLY A 607 -4.41 58.27 44.17
C GLY A 607 -4.99 58.33 45.58
N LYS A 608 -6.13 59.00 45.80
CA LYS A 608 -6.80 59.00 47.11
C LYS A 608 -7.53 57.69 47.32
N SER A 609 -7.74 57.33 48.58
CA SER A 609 -8.48 56.13 48.91
C SER A 609 -9.56 56.35 49.95
N VAL A 610 -10.69 55.68 49.78
CA VAL A 610 -11.76 55.57 50.77
C VAL A 610 -11.89 54.12 51.20
N THR A 611 -12.23 53.87 52.47
CA THR A 611 -12.29 52.51 53.03
C THR A 611 -13.59 52.31 53.78
N LYS A 612 -14.18 51.12 53.67
CA LYS A 612 -15.39 50.73 54.41
C LYS A 612 -15.27 49.31 54.96
N LYS A 613 -15.78 49.13 56.17
CA LYS A 613 -15.78 47.83 56.87
C LYS A 613 -16.75 46.85 56.21
N LEU A 614 -16.29 45.64 55.93
CA LEU A 614 -17.07 44.48 55.50
C LEU A 614 -17.07 43.42 56.61
N ILE A 615 -18.24 42.82 56.87
CA ILE A 615 -18.40 41.72 57.82
C ILE A 615 -18.77 40.46 57.02
N VAL A 616 -17.91 39.44 57.07
CA VAL A 616 -18.15 38.12 56.45
C VAL A 616 -18.65 37.15 57.52
N GLN A 617 -19.79 36.49 57.27
CA GLN A 617 -20.53 35.65 58.25
C GLN A 617 -20.55 34.17 57.94
#